data_AF-X5EKZ4-F1
#
_entry.id   AF-X5EKZ4-F1
#
_cell.length_a   1.000
_cell.length_b   1.000
_cell.length_c   1.000
_cell.angle_alpha   90.00
_cell.angle_beta   90.00
_cell.angle_gamma   90.00
#
_symmetry.space_group_name_H-M   'P 1'
#
loop_
_entity.id
_entity.type
_entity.pdbx_description
1 polymer ?
#
loop_
_entity_poly.entity_id
_entity_poly.type
_entity_poly.pdbx_seq_one_letter_code
_entity_poly.pdbx_strand_id
1 'polypeptide(L)'
;MSSIEQRLEYLEEANDVLRMQNHVLSTAFKALIRALPADTAEVAVESIQLAFEDALAELSYEDSPHTDLFHDVTYAFFREKER
;
A
#
# COMPACT_ATOMS: atom_id res chain seq x y z
N MET A 1 17.22 -12.07 28.35
CA MET A 1 16.03 -12.14 27.48
C MET A 1 15.80 -13.57 27.08
N SER A 2 14.56 -14.02 27.10
CA SER A 2 14.18 -15.34 26.60
C SER A 2 14.28 -15.37 25.07
N SER A 3 14.41 -16.57 24.48
CA SER A 3 14.43 -16.73 23.02
C SER A 3 13.13 -16.22 22.35
N ILE A 4 12.02 -16.16 23.10
CA ILE A 4 10.73 -15.64 22.59
C ILE A 4 10.76 -14.11 22.53
N GLU A 5 11.26 -13.45 23.57
CA GLU A 5 11.40 -11.98 23.61
C GLU A 5 12.26 -11.48 22.44
N GLN A 6 13.40 -12.14 22.17
CA GLN A 6 14.27 -11.80 21.05
C GLN A 6 13.60 -11.99 19.68
N ARG A 7 12.76 -13.03 19.54
CA ARG A 7 12.01 -13.25 18.30
C ARG A 7 10.88 -12.24 18.12
N LEU A 8 10.25 -11.79 19.20
CA LEU A 8 9.24 -10.74 19.17
C LEU A 8 9.85 -9.40 18.76
N GLU A 9 10.95 -9.00 19.40
CA GLU A 9 11.67 -7.76 19.08
C GLU A 9 12.12 -7.74 17.61
N TYR A 10 12.68 -8.85 17.11
CA TYR A 10 13.04 -8.97 15.70
C TYR A 10 11.84 -8.80 14.75
N LEU A 11 10.68 -9.37 15.09
CA LEU A 11 9.48 -9.25 14.26
C LEU A 11 8.90 -7.84 14.29
N GLU A 12 8.96 -7.15 15.44
CA GLU A 12 8.55 -5.75 15.57
C GLU A 12 9.44 -4.84 14.72
N GLU A 13 10.76 -4.99 14.84
CA GLU A 13 11.73 -4.23 14.02
C GLU A 13 11.53 -4.49 12.52
N ALA A 14 11.35 -5.76 12.12
CA ALA A 14 11.10 -6.10 10.73
C ALA A 14 9.79 -5.49 10.22
N ASN A 15 8.75 -5.44 11.05
CA ASN A 15 7.48 -4.80 10.69
C ASN A 15 7.64 -3.29 10.49
N ASP A 16 8.39 -2.63 11.37
CA ASP A 16 8.65 -1.20 11.27
C ASP A 16 9.47 -0.85 10.02
N VAL A 17 10.47 -1.68 9.68
CA VAL A 17 11.22 -1.54 8.42
C VAL A 17 10.28 -1.68 7.21
N LEU A 18 9.41 -2.69 7.19
CA LEU A 18 8.44 -2.88 6.10
C LEU A 18 7.46 -1.70 5.98
N ARG A 19 6.96 -1.18 7.12
CA ARG A 19 6.09 0.01 7.12
C ARG A 19 6.81 1.22 6.54
N MET A 20 8.06 1.46 6.93
CA MET A 20 8.84 2.58 6.44
C MET A 20 9.17 2.44 4.94
N GLN A 21 9.50 1.23 4.48
CA GLN A 21 9.71 0.96 3.05
C GLN A 21 8.44 1.26 2.23
N ASN A 22 7.27 0.83 2.69
CA ASN A 22 6.00 1.15 2.04
C ASN A 22 5.73 2.66 2.03
N HIS A 23 6.03 3.36 3.12
CA HIS A 23 5.89 4.82 3.18
C HIS A 23 6.79 5.52 2.16
N VAL A 24 8.07 5.13 2.08
CA VAL A 24 9.03 5.67 1.09
C VAL A 24 8.54 5.44 -0.35
N LEU A 25 8.06 4.24 -0.65
CA LEU A 25 7.52 3.92 -1.98
C LEU A 25 6.27 4.75 -2.30
N SER A 26 5.35 4.88 -1.35
CA SER A 26 4.15 5.73 -1.48
C SER A 26 4.53 7.18 -1.76
N THR A 27 5.49 7.74 -1.01
CA THR A 27 5.99 9.10 -1.24
C THR A 27 6.60 9.26 -2.64
N ALA A 28 7.48 8.35 -3.04
CA ALA A 28 8.12 8.39 -4.36
C ALA A 28 7.07 8.32 -5.48
N PHE A 29 6.10 7.41 -5.36
CA PHE A 29 5.06 7.23 -6.36
C PHE A 29 4.12 8.44 -6.47
N LYS A 30 3.73 9.04 -5.34
CA LYS A 30 2.95 10.29 -5.33
C LYS A 30 3.73 11.45 -5.97
N ALA A 31 5.05 11.52 -5.75
CA ALA A 31 5.90 12.51 -6.40
C ALA A 31 5.99 12.27 -7.92
N LEU A 32 6.09 11.02 -8.37
CA LEU A 32 6.07 10.68 -9.79
C LEU A 32 4.78 11.12 -10.47
N ILE A 33 3.61 10.85 -9.88
CA ILE A 33 2.32 11.29 -10.41
C ILE A 33 2.27 12.83 -10.53
N ARG A 34 2.78 13.56 -9.53
CA ARG A 34 2.83 15.03 -9.54
C ARG A 34 3.76 15.60 -10.61
N ALA A 35 4.76 14.83 -11.06
CA ALA A 35 5.69 15.25 -12.09
C ALA A 35 5.13 15.07 -13.52
N LEU A 36 4.02 14.33 -13.67
CA LEU A 36 3.36 14.14 -14.96
C LEU A 36 2.59 15.40 -15.38
N PRO A 37 2.41 15.61 -16.71
CA PRO A 37 1.41 16.54 -17.23
C PRO A 37 0.03 16.24 -16.65
N ALA A 38 -0.80 17.27 -16.44
CA ALA A 38 -2.06 17.14 -15.70
C ALA A 38 -3.03 16.11 -16.30
N ASP A 39 -3.17 16.09 -17.63
CA ASP A 39 -3.95 15.13 -18.39
C ASP A 39 -3.43 13.69 -18.21
N THR A 40 -2.11 13.52 -18.25
CA THR A 40 -1.47 12.22 -18.05
C THR A 40 -1.56 11.76 -16.60
N ALA A 41 -1.50 12.68 -15.63
CA ALA A 41 -1.60 12.39 -14.21
C ALA A 41 -2.99 11.89 -13.83
N GLU A 42 -4.05 12.45 -14.41
CA GLU A 42 -5.43 12.00 -14.23
C GLU A 42 -5.61 10.56 -14.75
N VAL A 43 -5.22 10.30 -16.00
CA VAL A 43 -5.27 8.96 -16.61
C VAL A 43 -4.44 7.96 -15.80
N ALA A 44 -3.26 8.36 -15.31
CA ALA A 44 -2.43 7.50 -14.49
C ALA A 44 -3.14 7.13 -13.18
N VAL A 45 -3.74 8.10 -12.47
CA VAL A 45 -4.47 7.85 -11.22
C VAL A 45 -5.64 6.89 -11.45
N GLU A 46 -6.44 7.08 -12.51
CA GLU A 46 -7.53 6.17 -12.86
C GLU A 46 -7.03 4.76 -13.16
N SER A 47 -5.96 4.65 -13.95
CA SER A 47 -5.36 3.35 -14.30
C SER A 47 -4.85 2.61 -13.05
N ILE A 48 -4.28 3.35 -12.10
CA ILE A 48 -3.80 2.80 -10.83
C ILE A 48 -4.98 2.32 -9.98
N GLN A 49 -6.07 3.08 -9.90
CA GLN A 49 -7.28 2.68 -9.18
C GLN A 49 -7.86 1.38 -9.74
N LEU A 50 -7.99 1.25 -11.06
CA LEU A 50 -8.43 0.02 -11.71
C LEU A 50 -7.53 -1.17 -11.38
N ALA A 51 -6.21 -0.98 -11.40
CA ALA A 51 -5.27 -2.05 -11.05
C ALA A 51 -5.44 -2.53 -9.60
N PHE A 52 -5.78 -1.63 -8.66
CA PHE A 52 -6.10 -2.01 -7.29
C PHE A 52 -7.45 -2.74 -7.18
N GLU A 53 -8.46 -2.33 -7.95
CA GLU A 53 -9.76 -3.02 -8.00
C GLU A 53 -9.61 -4.44 -8.56
N ASP A 54 -8.83 -4.61 -9.62
CA ASP A 54 -8.52 -5.92 -10.21
C ASP A 54 -7.80 -6.83 -9.21
N ALA A 55 -6.78 -6.31 -8.51
CA ALA A 55 -6.06 -7.06 -7.49
C ALA A 55 -6.97 -7.45 -6.30
N LEU A 56 -7.89 -6.57 -5.89
CA LEU A 56 -8.86 -6.88 -4.84
C LEU A 56 -9.84 -7.97 -5.29
N ALA A 57 -10.28 -7.93 -6.56
CA ALA A 57 -11.14 -8.95 -7.14
C ALA A 57 -10.42 -10.31 -7.20
N GLU A 58 -9.14 -10.33 -7.56
CA GLU A 58 -8.31 -11.55 -7.56
C GLU A 58 -8.19 -12.14 -6.13
N LEU A 59 -7.85 -11.32 -5.14
CA LEU A 59 -7.80 -11.76 -3.73
C LEU A 59 -9.14 -12.30 -3.24
N SER A 60 -10.25 -11.67 -3.65
CA SER A 60 -11.59 -12.12 -3.31
C SER A 60 -11.93 -13.45 -3.98
N TYR A 61 -11.52 -13.65 -5.23
CA TYR A 61 -11.70 -14.90 -5.96
C TYR A 61 -10.89 -16.05 -5.35
N GLU A 62 -9.70 -15.77 -4.84
CA GLU A 62 -8.83 -16.74 -4.17
C GLU A 62 -9.23 -17.02 -2.71
N ASP A 63 -10.34 -16.46 -2.20
CA ASP A 63 -10.75 -16.52 -0.79
C ASP A 63 -9.59 -16.15 0.16
N SER A 64 -8.78 -15.15 -0.23
CA SER A 64 -7.62 -14.72 0.55
C SER A 64 -8.03 -14.12 1.90
N PRO A 65 -7.34 -14.46 3.01
CA PRO A 65 -7.58 -13.83 4.31
C PRO A 65 -7.15 -12.36 4.35
N HIS A 66 -6.51 -11.86 3.29
CA HIS A 66 -5.98 -10.50 3.22
C HIS A 66 -6.88 -9.54 2.44
N THR A 67 -8.02 -9.99 1.91
CA THR A 67 -8.94 -9.17 1.10
C THR A 67 -9.36 -7.89 1.82
N ASP A 68 -9.86 -8.01 3.06
CA ASP A 68 -10.30 -6.84 3.84
C ASP A 68 -9.12 -5.89 4.15
N LEU A 69 -7.97 -6.45 4.53
CA LEU A 69 -6.77 -5.66 4.82
C LEU A 69 -6.29 -4.90 3.57
N PHE A 70 -6.29 -5.56 2.40
CA PHE A 70 -5.88 -4.96 1.13
C PHE A 70 -6.82 -3.84 0.71
N HIS A 71 -8.14 -4.05 0.85
CA HIS A 71 -9.14 -3.02 0.64
C HIS A 71 -8.87 -1.78 1.52
N ASP A 72 -8.67 -1.98 2.82
CA ASP A 72 -8.49 -0.89 3.78
C ASP A 72 -7.22 -0.07 3.51
N VAL A 73 -6.09 -0.73 3.23
CA VAL A 73 -4.83 -0.01 2.95
C VAL A 73 -4.84 0.68 1.59
N THR A 74 -5.52 0.10 0.59
CA THR A 74 -5.76 0.76 -0.71
C THR A 74 -6.59 2.01 -0.52
N TYR A 75 -7.65 1.93 0.26
CA TYR A 75 -8.52 3.06 0.53
C TYR A 75 -7.79 4.20 1.26
N ALA A 76 -7.00 3.86 2.28
CA ALA A 76 -6.17 4.81 3.00
C ALA A 76 -5.15 5.51 2.09
N PHE A 77 -4.54 4.77 1.16
CA PHE A 77 -3.55 5.29 0.21
C PHE A 77 -4.12 6.43 -0.66
N PHE A 78 -5.35 6.26 -1.17
CA PHE A 78 -6.02 7.26 -2.02
C PHE A 78 -6.65 8.41 -1.22
N ARG A 79 -7.20 8.15 -0.03
CA ARG A 79 -7.78 9.19 0.85
C ARG A 79 -6.75 10.18 1.39
N GLU A 80 -5.46 9.84 1.44
CA GLU A 80 -4.40 10.76 1.84
C GLU A 80 -4.31 12.04 0.96
N LYS A 81 -4.97 12.08 -0.21
CA LYS A 81 -5.08 13.31 -1.03
C LYS A 81 -6.06 14.36 -0.49
N GLU A 82 -6.94 14.01 0.46
CA GLU A 82 -8.02 14.90 0.95
C GLU A 82 -7.66 15.72 2.20
N ARG A 83 -6.43 15.61 2.74
CA ARG A 83 -5.96 16.35 3.92
C ARG A 83 -4.91 17.40 3.60
#